data_AF-A0A412DX54-F1
#
_entry.id   AF-A0A412DX54-F1
#
_cell.length_a   1.000
_cell.length_b   1.000
_cell.length_c   1.000
_cell.angle_alpha   90.00
_cell.angle_beta   90.00
_cell.angle_gamma   90.00
#
_symmetry.space_group_name_H-M   'P 1'
#
loop_
_entity.id
_entity.type
_entity.pdbx_description
1 polymer ?
#
loop_
_entity_poly.entity_id
_entity_poly.type
_entity_poly.pdbx_seq_one_letter_code
_entity_poly.pdbx_strand_id
1 'polypeptide(L)'
;MIQFYNNECIVYLDFLKKQDVGVYNAYVDFRQTKDLKLFIQSNERNQNFGEINTYLELCKVKTNKRLRSGCYYKLNLSLINNISFIQNQESLFIGRTYNCEKMPTPSTETEELLQSHEPLDQKELIHIIHNTPEPNDLMIQGLSNVDLTLNVRDVNQANWNEILEGDIIKLVYDIGAKNDAKKDEVRAIFEFRREILKRDKPILIISHWDMDHIHCLRYADQQTIKDCFSKFICIDVMRSVTSHNVYNKVRTALGDKNVFCIQPAYRTNGITMHLWKRVGNVSIYRGEKSTNINYCGLCIFVKGIQKSVNFTGDVRLIQAKNIYDQELQQNLITKKHVLIAPHHGGENITKHRVYSNPTTEVVISVGAKNIYGHPSRNMLSYLLSLCNHNLYRTDINGDVNISI
;
A
#
# COMPACT_ATOMS: atom_id res chain seq x y z
N MET A 1 -39.00 10.91 -8.17
CA MET A 1 -38.00 11.99 -8.24
C MET A 1 -37.33 12.07 -6.88
N ILE A 2 -36.11 11.56 -6.75
CA ILE A 2 -35.32 11.68 -5.52
C ILE A 2 -34.50 12.96 -5.65
N GLN A 3 -34.72 13.89 -4.71
CA GLN A 3 -34.03 15.18 -4.60
C GLN A 3 -32.54 14.96 -4.33
N PHE A 4 -31.68 15.15 -5.33
CA PHE A 4 -30.23 15.14 -5.16
C PHE A 4 -29.77 16.51 -4.61
N TYR A 5 -29.78 16.68 -3.29
CA TYR A 5 -29.07 17.79 -2.65
C TYR A 5 -27.55 17.56 -2.77
N ASN A 6 -26.83 18.46 -3.44
CA ASN A 6 -25.38 18.72 -3.28
C ASN A 6 -24.41 17.51 -3.29
N ASN A 7 -24.64 16.49 -4.12
CA ASN A 7 -23.74 15.35 -4.18
C ASN A 7 -22.48 15.64 -5.02
N GLU A 8 -21.38 15.97 -4.35
CA GLU A 8 -20.05 16.07 -4.96
C GLU A 8 -19.54 14.67 -5.34
N CYS A 9 -19.02 14.50 -6.55
CA CYS A 9 -18.34 13.26 -6.95
C CYS A 9 -16.92 13.28 -6.36
N ILE A 10 -16.69 12.53 -5.29
CA ILE A 10 -15.40 12.54 -4.58
C ILE A 10 -14.49 11.41 -5.06
N VAL A 11 -13.26 11.78 -5.41
CA VAL A 11 -12.20 10.87 -5.81
C VAL A 11 -11.00 10.96 -4.87
N TYR A 12 -10.35 9.83 -4.63
CA TYR A 12 -9.08 9.69 -3.93
C TYR A 12 -7.93 9.86 -4.93
N LEU A 13 -6.99 10.77 -4.66
CA LEU A 13 -5.76 10.92 -5.43
C LEU A 13 -4.69 9.98 -4.88
N ASP A 14 -4.50 8.87 -5.58
CA ASP A 14 -3.58 7.79 -5.19
C ASP A 14 -2.15 8.13 -5.63
N PHE A 15 -1.98 8.40 -6.92
CA PHE A 15 -0.68 8.70 -7.51
C PHE A 15 -0.64 10.11 -8.10
N LEU A 16 0.49 10.81 -7.94
CA LEU A 16 0.73 12.13 -8.50
C LEU A 16 2.19 12.29 -8.94
N LYS A 17 2.41 12.58 -10.22
CA LYS A 17 3.73 12.85 -10.80
C LYS A 17 3.77 14.19 -11.51
N LYS A 18 4.62 15.09 -11.04
CA LYS A 18 4.88 16.38 -11.68
C LYS A 18 5.54 16.17 -13.04
N GLN A 19 4.98 16.79 -14.08
CA GLN A 19 5.53 16.83 -15.43
C GLN A 19 6.19 18.18 -15.71
N ASP A 20 5.54 19.27 -15.28
CA ASP A 20 6.01 20.65 -15.41
C ASP A 20 5.43 21.51 -14.27
N VAL A 21 5.70 22.81 -14.25
CA VAL A 21 5.08 23.78 -13.34
C VAL A 21 3.56 23.78 -13.53
N GLY A 22 2.83 23.35 -12.50
CA GLY A 22 1.37 23.28 -12.54
C GLY A 22 0.79 22.15 -13.39
N VAL A 23 1.63 21.23 -13.92
CA VAL A 23 1.18 20.12 -14.79
C VAL A 23 1.55 18.78 -14.19
N TYR A 24 0.57 17.89 -14.08
CA TYR A 24 0.70 16.60 -13.41
C TYR A 24 0.06 15.45 -14.18
N ASN A 25 0.64 14.25 -14.03
CA ASN A 25 -0.08 13.01 -14.26
C ASN A 25 -0.60 12.51 -12.91
N ALA A 26 -1.83 12.01 -12.89
CA ALA A 26 -2.50 11.58 -11.68
C ALA A 26 -3.28 10.28 -11.89
N TYR A 27 -3.30 9.41 -10.88
CA TYR A 27 -4.27 8.30 -10.82
C TYR A 27 -5.25 8.59 -9.70
N VAL A 28 -6.54 8.52 -10.03
CA VAL A 28 -7.61 8.72 -9.06
C VAL A 28 -8.57 7.54 -9.07
N ASP A 29 -9.13 7.21 -7.92
CA ASP A 29 -10.23 6.25 -7.79
C ASP A 29 -11.38 6.89 -7.03
N PHE A 30 -12.57 6.33 -7.13
CA PHE A 30 -13.75 6.85 -6.45
C PHE A 30 -13.67 6.53 -4.97
N ARG A 31 -14.04 7.48 -4.11
CA ARG A 31 -14.03 7.27 -2.65
C ARG A 31 -15.00 6.16 -2.26
N GLN A 32 -16.25 6.26 -2.72
CA GLN A 32 -17.31 5.27 -2.44
C GLN A 32 -18.13 4.93 -3.69
N THR A 33 -18.92 3.87 -3.59
CA THR A 33 -19.85 3.45 -4.66
C THR A 33 -20.82 4.55 -5.07
N LYS A 34 -21.22 5.44 -4.15
CA LYS A 34 -22.07 6.60 -4.49
C LYS A 34 -21.34 7.58 -5.42
N ASP A 35 -20.05 7.82 -5.21
CA ASP A 35 -19.24 8.72 -6.02
C ASP A 35 -19.03 8.14 -7.43
N LEU A 36 -18.77 6.83 -7.52
CA LEU A 36 -18.70 6.10 -8.79
C LEU A 36 -20.03 6.17 -9.57
N LYS A 37 -21.16 5.95 -8.88
CA LYS A 37 -22.49 6.05 -9.51
C LYS A 37 -22.78 7.45 -10.05
N LEU A 38 -22.40 8.51 -9.31
CA LEU A 38 -22.53 9.89 -9.79
C LEU A 38 -21.74 10.10 -11.07
N PHE A 39 -20.51 9.60 -11.16
CA PHE A 39 -19.71 9.68 -12.38
C PHE A 39 -20.35 8.92 -13.56
N ILE A 40 -20.82 7.70 -13.34
CA ILE A 40 -21.51 6.88 -14.35
C ILE A 40 -22.76 7.59 -14.88
N GLN A 41 -23.54 8.20 -13.98
CA GLN A 41 -24.78 8.90 -14.32
C GLN A 41 -24.56 10.28 -14.95
N SER A 42 -23.36 10.83 -14.85
CA SER A 42 -23.08 12.20 -15.30
C SER A 42 -23.01 12.35 -16.84
N ASN A 43 -22.83 11.27 -17.58
CA ASN A 43 -22.80 11.28 -19.05
C ASN A 43 -23.04 9.87 -19.62
N GLU A 44 -23.74 9.77 -20.76
CA GLU A 44 -24.01 8.48 -21.43
C GLU A 44 -22.73 7.70 -21.76
N ARG A 45 -21.62 8.40 -22.06
CA ARG A 45 -20.32 7.77 -22.33
C ARG A 45 -19.72 7.06 -21.11
N ASN A 46 -20.27 7.27 -19.91
CA ASN A 46 -19.78 6.66 -18.67
C ASN A 46 -20.57 5.42 -18.25
N GLN A 47 -21.65 5.03 -18.96
CA GLN A 47 -22.55 3.95 -18.54
C GLN A 47 -21.84 2.61 -18.26
N ASN A 48 -20.82 2.26 -19.04
CA ASN A 48 -20.08 0.99 -18.91
C ASN A 48 -18.81 1.13 -18.03
N PHE A 49 -18.61 2.26 -17.35
CA PHE A 49 -17.44 2.46 -16.52
C PHE A 49 -17.60 1.78 -15.15
N GLY A 50 -16.51 1.23 -14.60
CA GLY A 50 -16.50 0.65 -13.26
C GLY A 50 -16.92 -0.81 -13.18
N GLU A 51 -17.27 -1.47 -14.28
CA GLU A 51 -17.63 -2.90 -14.28
C GLU A 51 -16.47 -3.81 -13.85
N ILE A 52 -15.25 -3.47 -14.28
CA ILE A 52 -14.03 -4.25 -13.99
C ILE A 52 -13.05 -3.40 -13.16
N ASN A 53 -12.81 -2.18 -13.63
CA ASN A 53 -11.77 -1.26 -13.17
C ASN A 53 -12.39 0.11 -12.87
N THR A 54 -11.99 0.74 -11.77
CA THR A 54 -12.56 2.02 -11.32
C THR A 54 -11.58 3.19 -11.30
N TYR A 55 -10.28 2.96 -11.51
CA TYR A 55 -9.33 4.07 -11.57
C TYR A 55 -9.43 4.84 -12.89
N LEU A 56 -9.23 6.14 -12.78
CA LEU A 56 -9.00 7.06 -13.89
C LEU A 56 -7.52 7.47 -13.88
N GLU A 57 -6.85 7.31 -15.01
CA GLU A 57 -5.60 7.97 -15.28
C GLU A 57 -5.90 9.34 -15.91
N LEU A 58 -5.37 10.39 -15.31
CA LEU A 58 -5.49 11.77 -15.79
C LEU A 58 -4.11 12.24 -16.23
N CYS A 59 -3.89 12.35 -17.54
CA CYS A 59 -2.63 12.79 -18.11
C CYS A 59 -2.63 14.31 -18.31
N LYS A 60 -1.52 14.97 -17.96
CA LYS A 60 -1.30 16.42 -18.18
C LYS A 60 -2.41 17.31 -17.57
N VAL A 61 -2.88 16.96 -16.38
CA VAL A 61 -3.80 17.80 -15.60
C VAL A 61 -3.09 19.11 -15.25
N LYS A 62 -3.70 20.23 -15.62
CA LYS A 62 -3.24 21.58 -15.28
C LYS A 62 -3.96 22.06 -14.03
N THR A 63 -3.21 22.62 -13.09
CA THR A 63 -3.75 23.14 -11.82
C THR A 63 -2.85 24.23 -11.26
N ASN A 64 -3.44 25.24 -10.62
CA ASN A 64 -2.69 26.25 -9.87
C ASN A 64 -2.54 25.87 -8.39
N LYS A 65 -3.15 24.76 -7.99
CA LYS A 65 -3.13 24.31 -6.60
C LYS A 65 -2.02 23.32 -6.34
N ARG A 66 -1.69 23.21 -5.06
CA ARG A 66 -0.88 22.11 -4.56
C ARG A 66 -1.73 20.86 -4.36
N LEU A 67 -1.77 20.00 -5.38
CA LEU A 67 -2.29 18.64 -5.24
C LEU A 67 -1.37 17.80 -4.34
N ARG A 68 -1.95 16.84 -3.63
CA ARG A 68 -1.25 15.92 -2.73
C ARG A 68 -1.85 14.53 -2.87
N SER A 69 -1.02 13.55 -3.22
CA SER A 69 -1.38 12.13 -3.10
C SER A 69 -1.78 11.82 -1.65
N GLY A 70 -2.72 10.90 -1.48
CA GLY A 70 -3.34 10.58 -0.20
C GLY A 70 -4.51 11.48 0.20
N CYS A 71 -4.91 12.43 -0.63
CA CYS A 71 -6.03 13.35 -0.37
C CYS A 71 -7.24 13.07 -1.28
N TYR A 72 -8.40 13.54 -0.81
CA TYR A 72 -9.63 13.54 -1.59
C TYR A 72 -9.80 14.84 -2.35
N TYR A 73 -10.46 14.76 -3.50
CA TYR A 73 -10.81 15.88 -4.36
C TYR A 73 -12.21 15.68 -4.91
N LYS A 74 -12.90 16.77 -5.18
CA LYS A 74 -14.11 16.75 -5.99
C LYS A 74 -13.72 16.68 -7.45
N LEU A 75 -14.21 15.67 -8.16
CA LEU A 75 -14.05 15.55 -9.59
C LEU A 75 -15.05 16.46 -10.31
N ASN A 76 -14.53 17.38 -11.14
CA ASN A 76 -15.38 18.25 -11.93
C ASN A 76 -16.00 17.49 -13.11
N LEU A 77 -17.23 17.04 -12.91
CA LEU A 77 -17.97 16.22 -13.88
C LEU A 77 -18.23 16.98 -15.20
N SER A 78 -18.49 18.29 -15.17
CA SER A 78 -18.74 19.05 -16.40
C SER A 78 -17.48 19.15 -17.28
N LEU A 79 -16.30 19.23 -16.67
CA LEU A 79 -15.04 19.25 -17.40
C LEU A 79 -14.65 17.86 -17.90
N ILE A 80 -14.60 16.84 -17.02
CA ILE A 80 -14.13 15.51 -17.43
C ILE A 80 -15.02 14.88 -18.51
N ASN A 81 -16.33 15.16 -18.48
CA ASN A 81 -17.27 14.68 -19.47
C ASN A 81 -17.12 15.35 -20.83
N ASN A 82 -16.21 16.31 -21.01
CA ASN A 82 -15.86 16.90 -22.30
C ASN A 82 -14.48 16.46 -22.81
N ILE A 83 -13.75 15.65 -22.04
CA ILE A 83 -12.42 15.17 -22.38
C ILE A 83 -12.50 13.81 -23.08
N SER A 84 -11.73 13.63 -24.14
CA SER A 84 -11.57 12.33 -24.80
C SER A 84 -10.81 11.35 -23.90
N PHE A 85 -11.27 10.12 -23.84
CA PHE A 85 -10.60 9.05 -23.09
C PHE A 85 -10.31 7.83 -23.97
N ILE A 86 -9.34 7.04 -23.53
CA ILE A 86 -9.03 5.70 -24.05
C ILE A 86 -9.41 4.69 -22.97
N GLN A 87 -10.08 3.60 -23.35
CA GLN A 87 -10.35 2.50 -22.45
C GLN A 87 -9.07 1.70 -22.24
N ASN A 88 -8.68 1.47 -20.99
CA ASN A 88 -7.52 0.66 -20.65
C ASN A 88 -7.96 -0.79 -20.43
N GLN A 89 -7.43 -1.69 -21.26
CA GLN A 89 -7.69 -3.13 -21.17
C GLN A 89 -6.54 -3.91 -20.52
N GLU A 90 -5.39 -3.27 -20.35
CA GLU A 90 -4.13 -3.90 -19.93
C GLU A 90 -3.88 -3.74 -18.43
N SER A 91 -4.48 -2.77 -17.74
CA SER A 91 -4.30 -2.54 -16.30
C SER A 91 -5.34 -3.30 -15.46
N LEU A 92 -4.95 -3.74 -14.26
CA LEU A 92 -5.86 -4.30 -13.25
C LEU A 92 -6.62 -3.24 -12.44
N PHE A 93 -6.25 -1.97 -12.58
CA PHE A 93 -6.80 -0.87 -11.78
C PHE A 93 -7.39 0.21 -12.69
N ILE A 94 -6.60 0.68 -13.67
CA ILE A 94 -6.98 1.77 -14.56
C ILE A 94 -8.03 1.26 -15.54
N GLY A 95 -9.20 1.88 -15.51
CA GLY A 95 -10.27 1.61 -16.47
C GLY A 95 -10.17 2.54 -17.68
N ARG A 96 -9.79 3.80 -17.47
CA ARG A 96 -9.72 4.82 -18.52
C ARG A 96 -8.56 5.77 -18.32
N THR A 97 -8.04 6.25 -19.45
CA THR A 97 -7.02 7.29 -19.52
C THR A 97 -7.59 8.52 -20.20
N TYR A 98 -7.58 9.66 -19.51
CA TYR A 98 -8.04 10.96 -19.99
C TYR A 98 -6.84 11.83 -20.33
N ASN A 99 -6.82 12.40 -21.54
CA ASN A 99 -5.79 13.36 -21.94
C ASN A 99 -6.28 14.80 -21.73
N CYS A 100 -5.77 15.46 -20.68
CA CYS A 100 -6.14 16.82 -20.30
C CYS A 100 -5.31 17.91 -21.00
N GLU A 101 -4.43 17.57 -21.95
CA GLU A 101 -3.50 18.52 -22.58
C GLU A 101 -4.18 19.75 -23.19
N LYS A 102 -5.34 19.55 -23.81
CA LYS A 102 -6.13 20.60 -24.46
C LYS A 102 -6.94 21.45 -23.48
N MET A 103 -7.04 21.07 -22.21
CA MET A 103 -7.71 21.90 -21.21
C MET A 103 -6.91 23.21 -21.02
N PRO A 104 -7.59 24.36 -20.88
CA PRO A 104 -6.92 25.60 -20.52
C PRO A 104 -6.32 25.49 -19.11
N THR A 105 -5.30 26.31 -18.82
CA THR A 105 -4.83 26.46 -17.45
C THR A 105 -5.96 27.12 -16.64
N PRO A 106 -6.39 26.54 -15.51
CA PRO A 106 -7.46 27.12 -14.72
C PRO A 106 -7.04 28.47 -14.15
N SER A 107 -7.97 29.40 -14.04
CA SER A 107 -7.84 30.70 -13.37
C SER A 107 -8.65 30.74 -12.07
N THR A 108 -9.70 29.94 -11.99
CA THR A 108 -10.61 29.84 -10.84
C THR A 108 -10.83 28.39 -10.39
N GLU A 109 -11.36 28.21 -9.17
CA GLU A 109 -11.72 26.91 -8.60
C GLU A 109 -12.63 26.07 -9.53
N THR A 110 -13.59 26.73 -10.16
CA THR A 110 -14.60 26.07 -11.01
C THR A 110 -14.03 25.51 -12.31
N GLU A 111 -12.82 25.95 -12.70
CA GLU A 111 -12.10 25.50 -13.89
C GLU A 111 -11.10 24.38 -13.58
N GLU A 112 -10.85 24.09 -12.31
CA GLU A 112 -10.01 22.98 -11.88
C GLU A 112 -10.73 21.63 -12.13
N LEU A 113 -9.99 20.64 -12.65
CA LEU A 113 -10.51 19.28 -12.82
C LEU A 113 -10.67 18.57 -11.46
N LEU A 114 -9.72 18.82 -10.55
CA LEU A 114 -9.71 18.31 -9.18
C LEU A 114 -9.90 19.48 -8.22
N GLN A 115 -11.14 19.61 -7.76
CA GLN A 115 -11.61 20.71 -6.94
C GLN A 115 -11.48 20.42 -5.45
N SER A 116 -11.51 21.49 -4.66
CA SER A 116 -11.76 21.40 -3.23
C SER A 116 -13.18 20.87 -3.00
N HIS A 117 -13.38 20.19 -1.89
CA HIS A 117 -14.65 19.56 -1.54
C HIS A 117 -15.05 19.98 -0.12
N GLU A 118 -16.33 19.84 0.20
CA GLU A 118 -16.82 20.04 1.57
C GLU A 118 -16.24 18.99 2.53
N PRO A 119 -16.04 19.29 3.83
CA PRO A 119 -15.51 18.34 4.79
C PRO A 119 -16.24 16.99 4.76
N LEU A 120 -15.49 15.90 4.57
CA LEU A 120 -16.04 14.56 4.50
C LEU A 120 -16.38 14.04 5.89
N ASP A 121 -17.49 13.29 6.01
CA ASP A 121 -17.82 12.58 7.25
C ASP A 121 -16.71 11.58 7.58
N GLN A 122 -16.16 11.69 8.79
CA GLN A 122 -15.10 10.81 9.25
C GLN A 122 -15.52 9.33 9.29
N LYS A 123 -16.82 9.05 9.49
CA LYS A 123 -17.37 7.68 9.43
C LYS A 123 -17.35 7.09 8.02
N GLU A 124 -17.34 7.95 6.99
CA GLU A 124 -17.24 7.53 5.59
C GLU A 124 -15.80 7.26 5.14
N LEU A 125 -14.81 7.65 5.96
CA LEU A 125 -13.38 7.56 5.68
C LEU A 125 -12.69 6.36 6.34
N ILE A 126 -13.40 5.65 7.22
CA ILE A 126 -12.94 4.47 7.95
C ILE A 126 -14.00 3.41 7.72
N HIS A 127 -13.61 2.20 7.34
CA HIS A 127 -14.57 1.11 7.20
C HIS A 127 -14.91 0.61 8.61
N ILE A 128 -15.82 1.29 9.30
CA ILE A 128 -16.24 0.89 10.65
C ILE A 128 -16.88 -0.51 10.56
N ILE A 129 -16.07 -1.54 10.77
CA ILE A 129 -16.57 -2.88 11.04
C ILE A 129 -17.20 -2.80 12.42
N HIS A 130 -18.45 -3.25 12.52
CA HIS A 130 -19.20 -3.29 13.77
C HIS A 130 -18.59 -4.18 14.87
N ASN A 131 -17.40 -4.75 14.66
CA ASN A 131 -16.57 -5.50 15.62
C ASN A 131 -15.10 -5.33 15.19
N THR A 132 -14.41 -4.31 15.71
CA THR A 132 -12.95 -4.20 15.48
C THR A 132 -12.29 -5.39 16.18
N PRO A 133 -11.44 -6.18 15.48
CA PRO A 133 -10.79 -7.32 16.10
C PRO A 133 -9.90 -6.86 17.25
N GLU A 134 -10.12 -7.45 18.41
CA GLU A 134 -9.21 -7.32 19.54
C GLU A 134 -7.98 -8.20 19.31
N PRO A 135 -6.82 -7.86 19.88
CA PRO A 135 -5.62 -8.68 19.73
C PRO A 135 -5.87 -10.16 20.05
N ASN A 136 -6.71 -10.46 21.06
CA ASN A 136 -7.02 -11.83 21.47
C ASN A 136 -7.84 -12.63 20.45
N ASP A 137 -8.51 -11.99 19.50
CA ASP A 137 -9.27 -12.67 18.46
C ASP A 137 -8.35 -13.37 17.44
N LEU A 138 -7.13 -12.85 17.25
CA LEU A 138 -6.15 -13.46 16.35
C LEU A 138 -5.49 -14.67 17.03
N MET A 139 -5.96 -15.86 16.68
CA MET A 139 -5.36 -17.13 17.08
C MET A 139 -4.41 -17.62 15.97
N ILE A 140 -3.12 -17.39 16.16
CA ILE A 140 -2.04 -17.89 15.30
C ILE A 140 -0.94 -18.53 16.16
N GLN A 141 -0.20 -19.47 15.59
CA GLN A 141 0.99 -20.02 16.24
C GLN A 141 2.18 -19.10 15.97
N GLY A 142 3.04 -18.92 16.98
CA GLY A 142 4.34 -18.29 16.76
C GLY A 142 5.19 -19.14 15.82
N LEU A 143 6.25 -18.56 15.26
CA LEU A 143 7.22 -19.34 14.49
C LEU A 143 8.08 -20.14 15.46
N SER A 144 8.55 -21.30 15.03
CA SER A 144 9.46 -22.09 15.86
C SER A 144 10.77 -21.35 16.04
N ASN A 145 11.44 -21.64 17.15
CA ASN A 145 12.77 -21.12 17.42
C ASN A 145 13.82 -21.93 16.64
N VAL A 146 13.79 -21.80 15.32
CA VAL A 146 14.70 -22.40 14.33
C VAL A 146 15.28 -21.29 13.45
N ASP A 147 16.27 -21.61 12.61
CA ASP A 147 16.72 -20.65 11.59
C ASP A 147 15.57 -20.39 10.61
N LEU A 148 15.17 -19.12 10.51
CA LEU A 148 14.13 -18.68 9.58
C LEU A 148 14.78 -18.08 8.33
N THR A 149 14.04 -18.06 7.23
CA THR A 149 14.49 -17.37 6.02
C THR A 149 13.56 -16.22 5.68
N LEU A 150 14.13 -15.01 5.57
CA LEU A 150 13.49 -13.85 4.97
C LEU A 150 13.72 -13.88 3.46
N ASN A 151 12.64 -13.81 2.69
CA ASN A 151 12.71 -13.59 1.25
C ASN A 151 12.08 -12.24 0.89
N VAL A 152 12.84 -11.33 0.30
CA VAL A 152 12.36 -10.09 -0.31
C VAL A 152 12.32 -10.31 -1.82
N ARG A 153 11.12 -10.28 -2.40
CA ARG A 153 10.92 -10.64 -3.82
C ARG A 153 11.21 -9.47 -4.74
N ASP A 154 11.81 -9.75 -5.90
CA ASP A 154 11.92 -8.79 -6.98
C ASP A 154 10.58 -8.66 -7.72
N VAL A 155 9.72 -7.82 -7.15
CA VAL A 155 8.44 -7.41 -7.75
C VAL A 155 8.54 -5.98 -8.31
N ASN A 156 9.74 -5.57 -8.71
CA ASN A 156 10.06 -4.21 -9.17
C ASN A 156 9.84 -3.17 -8.04
N GLN A 157 9.09 -2.08 -8.28
CA GLN A 157 8.79 -1.05 -7.28
C GLN A 157 7.45 -1.29 -6.65
N ALA A 158 7.42 -2.38 -5.90
CA ALA A 158 6.27 -2.87 -5.19
C ALA A 158 6.77 -3.59 -3.94
N ASN A 159 5.85 -4.07 -3.11
CA ASN A 159 6.22 -4.76 -1.88
C ASN A 159 5.68 -6.20 -1.88
N TRP A 160 6.57 -7.16 -1.69
CA TRP A 160 6.24 -8.57 -1.42
C TRP A 160 7.41 -9.20 -0.66
N ASN A 161 7.18 -9.52 0.60
CA ASN A 161 8.17 -10.19 1.44
C ASN A 161 7.58 -11.45 2.09
N GLU A 162 8.42 -12.43 2.37
CA GLU A 162 8.01 -13.71 2.93
C GLU A 162 8.89 -14.11 4.11
N ILE A 163 8.30 -14.79 5.10
CA ILE A 163 9.04 -15.50 6.15
C ILE A 163 8.79 -16.99 6.00
N LEU A 164 9.88 -17.74 5.94
CA LEU A 164 9.89 -19.19 5.80
C LEU A 164 10.46 -19.85 7.04
N GLU A 165 9.86 -20.98 7.40
CA GLU A 165 10.36 -21.94 8.39
C GLU A 165 10.72 -23.22 7.64
N GLY A 166 12.02 -23.48 7.48
CA GLY A 166 12.48 -24.42 6.45
C GLY A 166 12.03 -23.96 5.06
N ASP A 167 11.37 -24.86 4.32
CA ASP A 167 10.85 -24.57 2.97
C ASP A 167 9.37 -24.12 2.96
N ILE A 168 8.76 -23.91 4.13
CA ILE A 168 7.34 -23.57 4.27
C ILE A 168 7.18 -22.08 4.53
N ILE A 169 6.46 -21.37 3.65
CA ILE A 169 6.10 -19.97 3.84
C ILE A 169 5.05 -19.86 4.95
N LYS A 170 5.37 -19.11 6.01
CA LYS A 170 4.46 -18.88 7.13
C LYS A 170 3.74 -17.54 7.03
N LEU A 171 4.46 -16.51 6.60
CA LEU A 171 3.95 -15.15 6.47
C LEU A 171 4.26 -14.61 5.08
N VAL A 172 3.29 -13.91 4.51
CA VAL A 172 3.47 -13.04 3.33
C VAL A 172 3.10 -11.63 3.77
N TYR A 173 3.99 -10.68 3.53
CA TYR A 173 3.81 -9.26 3.85
C TYR A 173 3.80 -8.46 2.54
N ASP A 174 2.65 -7.88 2.24
CA ASP A 174 2.28 -7.32 0.95
C ASP A 174 2.36 -8.31 -0.22
N ILE A 175 1.68 -8.01 -1.33
CA ILE A 175 1.64 -8.87 -2.51
C ILE A 175 1.51 -8.03 -3.79
N GLY A 176 2.44 -7.10 -3.89
CA GLY A 176 2.49 -6.02 -4.86
C GLY A 176 3.03 -6.36 -6.25
N ALA A 177 2.85 -5.40 -7.15
CA ALA A 177 3.53 -5.25 -8.43
C ALA A 177 3.63 -3.75 -8.74
N LYS A 178 4.55 -3.34 -9.62
CA LYS A 178 4.73 -1.91 -10.00
C LYS A 178 3.39 -1.27 -10.43
N ASN A 179 3.21 0.02 -10.16
CA ASN A 179 1.93 0.69 -10.39
C ASN A 179 1.43 0.66 -11.84
N ASP A 180 2.34 0.67 -12.82
CA ASP A 180 2.02 0.62 -14.25
C ASP A 180 2.08 -0.80 -14.83
N ALA A 181 2.06 -1.83 -13.98
CA ALA A 181 2.11 -3.21 -14.41
C ALA A 181 0.90 -3.58 -15.27
N LYS A 182 1.17 -4.30 -16.36
CA LYS A 182 0.13 -4.93 -17.16
C LYS A 182 -0.42 -6.17 -16.44
N LYS A 183 -1.66 -6.54 -16.76
CA LYS A 183 -2.35 -7.74 -16.27
C LYS A 183 -1.49 -8.99 -16.37
N ASP A 184 -0.83 -9.19 -17.51
CA ASP A 184 0.00 -10.37 -17.74
C ASP A 184 1.29 -10.35 -16.90
N GLU A 185 1.86 -9.17 -16.63
CA GLU A 185 3.03 -9.05 -15.73
C GLU A 185 2.63 -9.42 -14.29
N VAL A 186 1.51 -8.88 -13.79
CA VAL A 186 0.99 -9.18 -12.45
C VAL A 186 0.61 -10.66 -12.32
N ARG A 187 -0.02 -11.20 -13.37
CA ARG A 187 -0.35 -12.63 -13.47
C ARG A 187 0.90 -13.49 -13.39
N ALA A 188 1.94 -13.17 -14.16
CA ALA A 188 3.18 -13.94 -14.16
C ALA A 188 3.85 -13.96 -12.77
N ILE A 189 3.89 -12.80 -12.10
CA ILE A 189 4.43 -12.68 -10.73
C ILE A 189 3.66 -13.60 -9.77
N PHE A 190 2.33 -13.56 -9.78
CA PHE A 190 1.53 -14.35 -8.85
C PHE A 190 1.53 -15.85 -9.19
N GLU A 191 1.35 -16.22 -10.45
CA GLU A 191 1.29 -17.64 -10.87
C GLU A 191 2.62 -18.36 -10.61
N PHE A 192 3.76 -17.67 -10.67
CA PHE A 192 5.06 -18.25 -10.30
C PHE A 192 5.11 -18.73 -8.83
N ARG A 193 4.28 -18.16 -7.95
CA ARG A 193 4.23 -18.49 -6.52
C ARG A 193 3.00 -19.29 -6.14
N ARG A 194 1.97 -19.33 -6.99
CA ARG A 194 0.63 -19.83 -6.65
C ARG A 194 0.64 -21.22 -6.05
N GLU A 195 1.34 -22.18 -6.65
CA GLU A 195 1.33 -23.56 -6.17
C GLU A 195 2.01 -23.70 -4.80
N ILE A 196 3.07 -22.93 -4.54
CA ILE A 196 3.73 -22.91 -3.23
C ILE A 196 2.81 -22.24 -2.18
N LEU A 197 2.14 -21.14 -2.53
CA LEU A 197 1.17 -20.49 -1.65
C LEU A 197 -0.02 -21.42 -1.32
N LYS A 198 -0.53 -22.17 -2.31
CA LYS A 198 -1.58 -23.18 -2.08
C LYS A 198 -1.15 -24.29 -1.13
N ARG A 199 0.10 -24.75 -1.27
CA ARG A 199 0.69 -25.78 -0.41
C ARG A 199 0.83 -25.27 1.02
N ASP A 200 1.37 -24.07 1.19
CA ASP A 200 1.82 -23.55 2.49
C ASP A 200 0.73 -22.81 3.27
N LYS A 201 -0.23 -22.23 2.55
CA LYS A 201 -1.34 -21.42 3.10
C LYS A 201 -0.88 -20.37 4.12
N PRO A 202 0.09 -19.50 3.79
CA PRO A 202 0.60 -18.50 4.72
C PRO A 202 -0.49 -17.54 5.21
N ILE A 203 -0.17 -16.82 6.29
CA ILE A 203 -0.93 -15.65 6.71
C ILE A 203 -0.50 -14.49 5.81
N LEU A 204 -1.46 -13.88 5.12
CA LEU A 204 -1.23 -12.67 4.32
C LEU A 204 -1.45 -11.43 5.18
N ILE A 205 -0.48 -10.52 5.17
CA ILE A 205 -0.50 -9.26 5.90
C ILE A 205 -0.35 -8.14 4.89
N ILE A 206 -1.30 -7.21 4.84
CA ILE A 206 -1.22 -6.01 3.99
C ILE A 206 -0.90 -4.80 4.87
N SER A 207 0.20 -4.13 4.55
CA SER A 207 0.69 -2.96 5.26
C SER A 207 -0.27 -1.77 5.12
N HIS A 208 -0.70 -1.48 3.90
CA HIS A 208 -1.66 -0.45 3.53
C HIS A 208 -2.23 -0.72 2.12
N TRP A 209 -3.14 0.12 1.64
CA TRP A 209 -3.97 -0.15 0.46
C TRP A 209 -3.52 0.52 -0.84
N ASP A 210 -2.29 1.06 -0.88
CA ASP A 210 -1.73 1.58 -2.13
C ASP A 210 -1.58 0.45 -3.16
N MET A 211 -1.72 0.82 -4.43
CA MET A 211 -1.85 -0.12 -5.54
C MET A 211 -0.65 -1.10 -5.65
N ASP A 212 0.57 -0.63 -5.40
CA ASP A 212 1.80 -1.42 -5.41
C ASP A 212 1.98 -2.36 -4.21
N HIS A 213 1.00 -2.43 -3.31
CA HIS A 213 0.98 -3.38 -2.18
C HIS A 213 -0.08 -4.49 -2.35
N ILE A 214 -1.10 -4.25 -3.19
CA ILE A 214 -2.28 -5.12 -3.29
C ILE A 214 -2.55 -5.67 -4.71
N HIS A 215 -1.66 -5.38 -5.67
CA HIS A 215 -1.82 -5.72 -7.09
C HIS A 215 -2.24 -7.18 -7.35
N CYS A 216 -1.57 -8.15 -6.72
CA CYS A 216 -1.88 -9.56 -6.96
C CYS A 216 -3.22 -9.97 -6.35
N LEU A 217 -3.68 -9.33 -5.27
CA LEU A 217 -5.02 -9.53 -4.75
C LEU A 217 -6.08 -9.00 -5.71
N ARG A 218 -5.76 -8.04 -6.57
CA ARG A 218 -6.67 -7.61 -7.63
C ARG A 218 -6.82 -8.66 -8.72
N TYR A 219 -5.73 -9.33 -9.10
CA TYR A 219 -5.72 -10.44 -10.04
C TYR A 219 -6.43 -11.70 -9.51
N ALA A 220 -6.06 -12.17 -8.31
CA ALA A 220 -6.54 -13.45 -7.78
C ALA A 220 -8.05 -13.46 -7.53
N ASP A 221 -8.74 -14.51 -7.98
CA ASP A 221 -10.16 -14.72 -7.69
C ASP A 221 -10.40 -15.24 -6.26
N GLN A 222 -11.67 -15.32 -5.84
CA GLN A 222 -12.03 -15.74 -4.49
C GLN A 222 -11.53 -17.17 -4.17
N GLN A 223 -11.65 -18.10 -5.12
CA GLN A 223 -11.23 -19.48 -4.93
C GLN A 223 -9.70 -19.57 -4.76
N THR A 224 -8.95 -18.85 -5.59
CA THR A 224 -7.49 -18.79 -5.49
C THR A 224 -7.04 -18.15 -4.18
N ILE A 225 -7.68 -17.08 -3.72
CA ILE A 225 -7.40 -16.48 -2.40
C ILE A 225 -7.64 -17.52 -1.28
N LYS A 226 -8.77 -18.23 -1.33
CA LYS A 226 -9.12 -19.28 -0.36
C LYS A 226 -8.14 -20.44 -0.34
N ASP A 227 -7.62 -20.82 -1.50
CA ASP A 227 -6.66 -21.92 -1.61
C ASP A 227 -5.26 -21.51 -1.17
N CYS A 228 -4.85 -20.25 -1.42
CA CYS A 228 -3.49 -19.76 -1.17
C CYS A 228 -3.25 -19.23 0.25
N PHE A 229 -4.27 -18.83 1.01
CA PHE A 229 -4.06 -18.14 2.30
C PHE A 229 -4.94 -18.71 3.40
N SER A 230 -4.37 -18.81 4.61
CA SER A 230 -5.12 -19.29 5.79
C SER A 230 -5.83 -18.16 6.53
N LYS A 231 -5.20 -16.98 6.60
CA LYS A 231 -5.70 -15.77 7.27
C LYS A 231 -5.24 -14.52 6.54
N PHE A 232 -5.96 -13.43 6.78
CA PHE A 232 -5.67 -12.12 6.22
C PHE A 232 -5.68 -11.06 7.33
N ILE A 233 -4.62 -10.26 7.40
CA ILE A 233 -4.47 -9.16 8.36
C ILE A 233 -4.20 -7.89 7.57
N CYS A 234 -4.93 -6.82 7.85
CA CYS A 234 -4.79 -5.55 7.14
C CYS A 234 -5.10 -4.36 8.05
N ILE A 235 -4.67 -3.15 7.67
CA ILE A 235 -5.07 -1.92 8.34
C ILE A 235 -6.43 -1.43 7.82
N ASP A 236 -7.29 -0.90 8.69
CA ASP A 236 -8.56 -0.31 8.28
C ASP A 236 -8.42 1.14 7.79
N VAL A 237 -7.75 1.31 6.65
CA VAL A 237 -7.60 2.61 5.97
C VAL A 237 -7.80 2.43 4.47
N MET A 238 -8.92 1.85 4.08
CA MET A 238 -9.36 1.78 2.68
C MET A 238 -9.87 3.15 2.23
N ARG A 239 -9.26 3.72 1.19
CA ARG A 239 -9.56 5.08 0.72
C ARG A 239 -10.42 5.13 -0.53
N SER A 240 -10.58 4.01 -1.22
CA SER A 240 -11.19 3.94 -2.55
C SER A 240 -12.11 2.72 -2.72
N VAL A 241 -13.00 2.80 -3.71
CA VAL A 241 -13.87 1.69 -4.15
C VAL A 241 -13.05 0.44 -4.45
N THR A 242 -11.89 0.57 -5.11
CA THR A 242 -11.04 -0.59 -5.38
C THR A 242 -10.54 -1.24 -4.09
N SER A 243 -10.02 -0.47 -3.14
CA SER A 243 -9.52 -1.01 -1.87
C SER A 243 -10.65 -1.74 -1.09
N HIS A 244 -11.85 -1.16 -1.06
CA HIS A 244 -13.04 -1.81 -0.48
C HIS A 244 -13.43 -3.10 -1.22
N ASN A 245 -13.38 -3.11 -2.55
CA ASN A 245 -13.72 -4.30 -3.34
C ASN A 245 -12.70 -5.42 -3.13
N VAL A 246 -11.40 -5.09 -3.07
CA VAL A 246 -10.34 -6.06 -2.76
C VAL A 246 -10.56 -6.65 -1.37
N TYR A 247 -10.76 -5.81 -0.36
CA TYR A 247 -11.04 -6.27 1.01
C TYR A 247 -12.25 -7.20 1.07
N ASN A 248 -13.38 -6.79 0.48
CA ASN A 248 -14.60 -7.58 0.48
C ASN A 248 -14.41 -8.92 -0.25
N LYS A 249 -13.66 -8.95 -1.35
CA LYS A 249 -13.32 -10.19 -2.05
C LYS A 249 -12.54 -11.15 -1.15
N VAL A 250 -11.53 -10.66 -0.43
CA VAL A 250 -10.74 -11.47 0.50
C VAL A 250 -11.59 -11.94 1.69
N ARG A 251 -12.41 -11.05 2.25
CA ARG A 251 -13.36 -11.37 3.34
C ARG A 251 -14.35 -12.45 2.95
N THR A 252 -14.93 -12.37 1.74
CA THR A 252 -15.81 -13.42 1.21
C THR A 252 -15.06 -14.74 0.99
N ALA A 253 -13.82 -14.70 0.49
CA ALA A 253 -13.02 -15.90 0.23
C ALA A 253 -12.63 -16.66 1.51
N LEU A 254 -12.17 -15.95 2.54
CA LEU A 254 -11.61 -16.54 3.77
C LEU A 254 -12.63 -16.66 4.91
N GLY A 255 -13.71 -15.87 4.86
CA GLY A 255 -14.70 -15.74 5.92
C GLY A 255 -14.24 -14.84 7.08
N ASP A 256 -15.20 -14.26 7.79
CA ASP A 256 -14.95 -13.24 8.82
C ASP A 256 -14.04 -13.73 9.97
N LYS A 257 -14.05 -15.03 10.28
CA LYS A 257 -13.19 -15.64 11.33
C LYS A 257 -11.70 -15.66 10.98
N ASN A 258 -11.35 -15.42 9.72
CA ASN A 258 -9.97 -15.46 9.22
C ASN A 258 -9.49 -14.10 8.69
N VAL A 259 -10.29 -13.04 8.81
CA VAL A 259 -9.96 -11.69 8.36
C VAL A 259 -9.91 -10.72 9.53
N PHE A 260 -8.76 -10.06 9.71
CA PHE A 260 -8.48 -9.14 10.80
C PHE A 260 -8.16 -7.76 10.24
N CYS A 261 -9.14 -6.87 10.24
CA CYS A 261 -8.99 -5.48 9.79
C CYS A 261 -8.75 -4.57 11.01
N ILE A 262 -7.51 -4.13 11.19
CA ILE A 262 -7.03 -3.47 12.40
C ILE A 262 -7.19 -1.95 12.26
N GLN A 263 -7.88 -1.32 13.20
CA GLN A 263 -7.94 0.14 13.26
C GLN A 263 -6.56 0.76 13.53
N PRO A 264 -6.20 1.89 12.90
CA PRO A 264 -5.03 2.68 13.30
C PRO A 264 -5.08 3.07 14.78
N ALA A 265 -3.91 3.21 15.39
CA ALA A 265 -3.84 3.66 16.77
C ALA A 265 -4.27 5.14 16.91
N TYR A 266 -4.70 5.53 18.12
CA TYR A 266 -4.93 6.93 18.43
C TYR A 266 -3.65 7.74 18.26
N ARG A 267 -3.79 8.94 17.70
CA ARG A 267 -2.65 9.82 17.43
C ARG A 267 -2.11 10.40 18.74
N THR A 268 -0.82 10.21 18.99
CA THR A 268 -0.08 10.85 20.08
C THR A 268 0.85 11.91 19.51
N ASN A 269 1.82 11.51 18.69
CA ASN A 269 2.83 12.38 18.09
C ASN A 269 2.97 12.17 16.56
N GLY A 270 2.19 11.26 15.99
CA GLY A 270 2.19 10.87 14.58
C GLY A 270 3.36 9.97 14.15
N ILE A 271 4.24 9.56 15.07
CA ILE A 271 5.48 8.80 14.81
C ILE A 271 5.49 7.46 15.58
N THR A 272 4.75 7.35 16.68
CA THR A 272 4.71 6.10 17.45
C THR A 272 4.07 4.97 16.63
N MET A 273 4.70 3.80 16.66
CA MET A 273 4.14 2.54 16.19
C MET A 273 3.66 1.77 17.41
N HIS A 274 2.37 1.44 17.49
CA HIS A 274 1.80 0.79 18.66
C HIS A 274 1.80 -0.72 18.45
N LEU A 275 2.36 -1.47 19.39
CA LEU A 275 2.25 -2.93 19.38
C LEU A 275 0.77 -3.30 19.47
N TRP A 276 0.26 -3.98 18.44
CA TRP A 276 -1.11 -4.49 18.43
C TRP A 276 -1.16 -5.90 19.04
N LYS A 277 -0.29 -6.80 18.60
CA LYS A 277 -0.19 -8.16 19.14
C LYS A 277 1.22 -8.71 19.00
N ARG A 278 1.64 -9.49 19.99
CA ARG A 278 2.82 -10.36 19.91
C ARG A 278 2.39 -11.83 19.95
N VAL A 279 2.96 -12.64 19.08
CA VAL A 279 2.78 -14.09 19.03
C VAL A 279 4.13 -14.75 18.88
N GLY A 280 4.64 -15.34 19.97
CA GLY A 280 5.99 -15.89 20.00
C GLY A 280 7.01 -14.85 19.59
N ASN A 281 7.71 -15.11 18.49
CA ASN A 281 8.75 -14.25 17.92
C ASN A 281 8.27 -13.28 16.83
N VAL A 282 6.96 -13.14 16.63
CA VAL A 282 6.35 -12.21 15.67
C VAL A 282 5.58 -11.13 16.42
N SER A 283 5.88 -9.87 16.12
CA SER A 283 5.16 -8.71 16.64
C SER A 283 4.50 -7.94 15.51
N ILE A 284 3.23 -7.61 15.68
CA ILE A 284 2.43 -6.82 14.75
C ILE A 284 2.25 -5.43 15.34
N TYR A 285 2.73 -4.41 14.63
CA TYR A 285 2.63 -3.01 14.98
C TYR A 285 1.65 -2.29 14.05
N ARG A 286 0.96 -1.28 14.56
CA ARG A 286 0.09 -0.39 13.78
C ARG A 286 0.49 1.06 13.94
N GLY A 287 0.42 1.81 12.85
CA GLY A 287 0.66 3.25 12.85
C GLY A 287 -0.49 4.03 13.48
N GLU A 288 -0.20 5.28 13.84
CA GLU A 288 -1.21 6.21 14.34
C GLU A 288 -2.07 6.80 13.22
N LYS A 289 -3.30 7.18 13.56
CA LYS A 289 -4.23 7.85 12.64
C LYS A 289 -3.57 9.08 11.99
N SER A 290 -3.57 9.07 10.66
CA SER A 290 -2.91 10.03 9.79
C SER A 290 -3.71 10.21 8.50
N THR A 291 -3.57 11.36 7.88
CA THR A 291 -4.12 11.63 6.54
C THR A 291 -3.32 10.91 5.45
N ASN A 292 -2.01 10.75 5.66
CA ASN A 292 -1.18 9.87 4.84
C ASN A 292 -1.32 8.44 5.35
N ILE A 293 -1.83 7.55 4.48
CA ILE A 293 -2.14 6.16 4.84
C ILE A 293 -0.89 5.33 5.13
N ASN A 294 0.23 5.68 4.51
CA ASN A 294 1.52 5.00 4.64
C ASN A 294 1.99 5.08 6.11
N TYR A 295 1.67 6.17 6.81
CA TYR A 295 2.05 6.35 8.22
C TYR A 295 1.12 5.61 9.19
N CYS A 296 -0.06 5.17 8.74
CA CYS A 296 -0.99 4.36 9.51
C CYS A 296 -0.73 2.86 9.36
N GLY A 297 0.12 2.44 8.42
CA GLY A 297 0.24 1.06 7.99
C GLY A 297 0.65 0.08 9.09
N LEU A 298 0.47 -1.20 8.80
CA LEU A 298 0.98 -2.29 9.64
C LEU A 298 2.47 -2.51 9.39
N CYS A 299 3.22 -2.76 10.45
CA CYS A 299 4.60 -3.23 10.37
C CYS A 299 4.74 -4.54 11.15
N ILE A 300 5.68 -5.38 10.73
CA ILE A 300 5.98 -6.64 11.41
C ILE A 300 7.43 -6.62 11.89
N PHE A 301 7.64 -7.01 13.14
CA PHE A 301 8.97 -7.36 13.64
C PHE A 301 9.04 -8.87 13.83
N VAL A 302 10.08 -9.51 13.31
CA VAL A 302 10.34 -10.94 13.51
C VAL A 302 11.71 -11.11 14.17
N LYS A 303 11.74 -11.87 15.27
CA LYS A 303 12.97 -12.28 15.95
C LYS A 303 13.36 -13.70 15.50
N GLY A 304 14.37 -13.80 14.65
CA GLY A 304 15.02 -15.09 14.36
C GLY A 304 16.05 -15.45 15.42
N ILE A 305 16.82 -16.51 15.19
CA ILE A 305 17.89 -16.94 16.10
C ILE A 305 19.09 -16.01 16.00
N GLN A 306 19.47 -15.63 14.78
CA GLN A 306 20.71 -14.93 14.47
C GLN A 306 20.49 -13.43 14.28
N LYS A 307 19.37 -13.08 13.65
CA LYS A 307 18.97 -11.73 13.25
C LYS A 307 17.50 -11.50 13.55
N SER A 308 17.13 -10.23 13.63
CA SER A 308 15.77 -9.77 13.66
C SER A 308 15.51 -8.96 12.42
N VAL A 309 14.25 -8.83 12.01
CA VAL A 309 13.88 -8.09 10.81
C VAL A 309 12.68 -7.19 11.05
N ASN A 310 12.73 -6.00 10.46
CA ASN A 310 11.61 -5.08 10.35
C ASN A 310 11.02 -5.11 8.94
N PHE A 311 9.74 -5.49 8.83
CA PHE A 311 8.89 -5.28 7.67
C PHE A 311 8.16 -3.95 7.87
N THR A 312 8.48 -2.98 7.03
CA THR A 312 8.18 -1.58 7.29
C THR A 312 7.06 -1.02 6.43
N GLY A 313 6.72 -1.67 5.31
CA GLY A 313 5.82 -1.09 4.32
C GLY A 313 6.32 0.29 3.94
N ASP A 314 5.44 1.28 4.03
CA ASP A 314 5.74 2.65 3.62
C ASP A 314 5.76 3.66 4.79
N VAL A 315 5.91 3.16 6.02
CA VAL A 315 6.07 4.05 7.18
C VAL A 315 7.35 4.88 7.07
N ARG A 316 7.49 5.92 7.88
CA ARG A 316 8.76 6.68 7.90
C ARG A 316 9.87 5.89 8.59
N LEU A 317 11.12 6.18 8.25
CA LEU A 317 12.29 5.59 8.94
C LEU A 317 12.25 5.78 10.46
N ILE A 318 11.76 6.93 10.94
CA ILE A 318 11.59 7.17 12.38
C ILE A 318 10.54 6.26 13.03
N GLN A 319 9.50 5.86 12.29
CA GLN A 319 8.48 4.91 12.76
C GLN A 319 9.06 3.49 12.82
N ALA A 320 9.82 3.09 11.80
CA ALA A 320 10.53 1.82 11.80
C ALA A 320 11.54 1.74 12.97
N LYS A 321 12.27 2.84 13.25
CA LYS A 321 13.16 2.93 14.41
C LYS A 321 12.40 2.78 15.72
N ASN A 322 11.24 3.40 15.84
CA ASN A 322 10.41 3.32 17.03
C ASN A 322 9.96 1.87 17.34
N ILE A 323 9.74 1.03 16.32
CA ILE A 323 9.50 -0.41 16.51
C ILE A 323 10.75 -1.07 17.10
N TYR A 324 11.90 -0.86 16.46
CA TYR A 324 13.16 -1.45 16.92
C TYR A 324 13.47 -1.07 18.39
N ASP A 325 13.31 0.20 18.74
CA ASP A 325 13.57 0.69 20.10
C ASP A 325 12.64 0.04 21.14
N GLN A 326 11.36 -0.17 20.79
CA GLN A 326 10.42 -0.86 21.67
C GLN A 326 10.80 -2.34 21.89
N GLU A 327 11.22 -3.03 20.83
CA GLU A 327 11.67 -4.43 20.94
C GLU A 327 12.99 -4.55 21.72
N LEU A 328 13.89 -3.58 21.55
CA LEU A 328 15.12 -3.47 22.33
C LEU A 328 14.83 -3.32 23.83
N GLN A 329 13.88 -2.45 24.21
CA GLN A 329 13.47 -2.27 25.60
C GLN A 329 12.91 -3.54 26.24
N GLN A 330 12.33 -4.43 25.44
CA GLN A 330 11.81 -5.72 25.90
C GLN A 330 12.88 -6.84 25.90
N ASN A 331 14.13 -6.55 25.52
CA ASN A 331 15.18 -7.54 25.26
C ASN A 331 14.80 -8.58 24.19
N LEU A 332 13.97 -8.18 23.21
CA LEU A 332 13.43 -9.04 22.15
C LEU A 332 14.14 -8.84 20.80
N ILE A 333 15.35 -8.30 20.82
CA ILE A 333 16.21 -8.14 19.64
C ILE A 333 17.32 -9.20 19.61
N THR A 334 17.96 -9.29 18.46
CA THR A 334 19.23 -10.00 18.24
C THR A 334 20.36 -8.97 18.05
N LYS A 335 21.62 -9.43 18.12
CA LYS A 335 22.79 -8.55 17.88
C LYS A 335 22.88 -8.02 16.44
N LYS A 336 22.25 -8.72 15.50
CA LYS A 336 22.17 -8.38 14.07
C LYS A 336 20.74 -8.03 13.72
N HIS A 337 20.53 -7.04 12.84
CA HIS A 337 19.20 -6.61 12.46
C HIS A 337 19.13 -6.28 10.96
N VAL A 338 18.11 -6.79 10.30
CA VAL A 338 17.78 -6.53 8.91
C VAL A 338 16.68 -5.47 8.85
N LEU A 339 16.96 -4.36 8.18
CA LEU A 339 15.94 -3.35 7.86
C LEU A 339 15.48 -3.56 6.42
N ILE A 340 14.20 -3.90 6.22
CA ILE A 340 13.56 -3.70 4.92
C ILE A 340 13.28 -2.20 4.82
N ALA A 341 13.90 -1.52 3.86
CA ALA A 341 13.85 -0.07 3.74
C ALA A 341 12.40 0.39 3.48
N PRO A 342 11.86 1.32 4.29
CA PRO A 342 10.50 1.78 4.09
C PRO A 342 10.32 2.54 2.78
N HIS A 343 9.12 2.47 2.20
CA HIS A 343 8.70 3.24 1.02
C HIS A 343 9.70 3.12 -0.14
N HIS A 344 10.20 1.90 -0.38
CA HIS A 344 11.17 1.61 -1.44
C HIS A 344 12.48 2.44 -1.33
N GLY A 345 12.83 2.84 -0.10
CA GLY A 345 13.95 3.75 0.19
C GLY A 345 13.64 5.23 -0.10
N GLY A 346 12.36 5.61 -0.11
CA GLY A 346 11.85 6.93 -0.50
C GLY A 346 11.58 7.89 0.65
N GLU A 347 12.52 8.09 1.58
CA GLU A 347 12.39 9.15 2.60
C GLU A 347 13.21 10.41 2.22
N ASN A 348 12.52 11.47 1.84
CA ASN A 348 13.16 12.69 1.35
C ASN A 348 13.51 13.68 2.46
N ILE A 349 12.95 13.53 3.66
CA ILE A 349 13.16 14.52 4.72
C ILE A 349 14.29 14.05 5.65
N THR A 350 15.42 14.77 5.61
CA THR A 350 16.61 14.47 6.43
C THR A 350 16.33 14.38 7.92
N LYS A 351 15.39 15.18 8.45
CA LYS A 351 14.98 15.18 9.86
C LYS A 351 14.41 13.85 10.37
N HIS A 352 14.04 12.93 9.47
CA HIS A 352 13.47 11.62 9.81
C HIS A 352 14.49 10.47 9.66
N ARG A 353 15.74 10.78 9.32
CA ARG A 353 16.85 9.82 9.19
C ARG A 353 17.53 9.56 10.54
N VAL A 354 16.82 8.89 11.44
CA VAL A 354 17.28 8.66 12.83
C VAL A 354 17.47 7.16 13.14
N TYR A 355 17.36 6.29 12.15
CA TYR A 355 17.64 4.85 12.30
C TYR A 355 19.15 4.66 12.52
N SER A 356 19.62 4.16 13.67
CA SER A 356 21.08 4.09 13.94
C SER A 356 21.51 2.90 14.80
N ASN A 357 20.68 1.86 14.95
CA ASN A 357 20.90 0.76 15.88
C ASN A 357 20.84 -0.60 15.17
N PRO A 358 21.62 -1.59 15.65
CA PRO A 358 22.67 -2.28 14.89
C PRO A 358 22.12 -2.91 13.61
N THR A 359 21.84 -2.06 12.64
CA THR A 359 21.39 -2.50 11.33
C THR A 359 22.60 -3.13 10.68
N THR A 360 22.56 -4.42 10.44
CA THR A 360 23.66 -5.15 9.81
C THR A 360 23.40 -5.42 8.35
N GLU A 361 22.14 -5.33 7.93
CA GLU A 361 21.70 -5.45 6.56
C GLU A 361 20.58 -4.44 6.27
N VAL A 362 20.59 -3.85 5.08
CA VAL A 362 19.42 -3.15 4.54
C VAL A 362 19.01 -3.83 3.24
N VAL A 363 17.72 -4.09 3.06
CA VAL A 363 17.16 -4.55 1.78
C VAL A 363 16.20 -3.50 1.24
N ILE A 364 16.36 -3.10 -0.01
CA ILE A 364 15.47 -2.16 -0.69
C ILE A 364 14.72 -2.91 -1.79
N SER A 365 13.39 -2.98 -1.68
CA SER A 365 12.55 -3.35 -2.81
C SER A 365 12.52 -2.18 -3.79
N VAL A 366 13.14 -2.35 -4.96
CA VAL A 366 13.21 -1.33 -6.00
C VAL A 366 13.45 -2.01 -7.34
N GLY A 367 12.80 -1.50 -8.38
CA GLY A 367 12.93 -1.96 -9.75
C GLY A 367 13.87 -1.10 -10.60
N ALA A 368 14.40 -1.72 -11.66
CA ALA A 368 15.32 -1.06 -12.59
C ALA A 368 14.67 0.18 -13.25
N LYS A 369 15.48 1.23 -13.47
CA LYS A 369 15.05 2.51 -14.08
C LYS A 369 13.95 3.24 -13.29
N ASN A 370 14.13 3.38 -11.97
CA ASN A 370 13.14 4.03 -11.10
C ASN A 370 12.69 5.42 -11.59
N ILE A 371 11.43 5.50 -12.05
CA ILE A 371 10.80 6.73 -12.54
C ILE A 371 10.21 7.62 -11.44
N TYR A 372 10.18 7.16 -10.20
CA TYR A 372 9.78 7.89 -8.98
C TYR A 372 10.97 8.62 -8.35
N GLY A 373 12.20 8.26 -8.74
CA GLY A 373 13.42 8.87 -8.21
C GLY A 373 13.85 8.33 -6.84
N HIS A 374 13.41 7.12 -6.48
CA HIS A 374 13.79 6.44 -5.23
C HIS A 374 14.80 5.28 -5.45
N PRO A 375 15.57 4.90 -4.43
CA PRO A 375 16.00 5.79 -3.36
C PRO A 375 16.75 7.00 -3.95
N SER A 376 16.60 8.18 -3.33
CA SER A 376 17.43 9.33 -3.71
C SER A 376 18.90 9.06 -3.37
N ARG A 377 19.86 9.69 -4.08
CA ARG A 377 21.30 9.51 -3.80
C ARG A 377 21.62 9.72 -2.32
N ASN A 378 21.06 10.77 -1.72
CA ASN A 378 21.26 11.09 -0.31
C ASN A 378 20.65 10.03 0.61
N MET A 379 19.51 9.45 0.26
CA MET A 379 18.91 8.37 1.06
C MET A 379 19.72 7.09 0.95
N LEU A 380 20.15 6.72 -0.27
CA LEU A 380 20.99 5.55 -0.49
C LEU A 380 22.29 5.64 0.31
N SER A 381 22.97 6.80 0.29
CA SER A 381 24.15 7.04 1.13
C SER A 381 23.87 6.88 2.62
N TYR A 382 22.73 7.36 3.10
CA TYR A 382 22.33 7.19 4.49
C TYR A 382 22.09 5.70 4.83
N LEU A 383 21.31 4.98 4.03
CA LEU A 383 21.03 3.55 4.24
C LEU A 383 22.32 2.70 4.21
N LEU A 384 23.25 2.98 3.30
CA LEU A 384 24.58 2.35 3.25
C LEU A 384 25.37 2.56 4.55
N SER A 385 25.30 3.77 5.12
CA SER A 385 25.98 4.09 6.38
C SER A 385 25.41 3.32 7.58
N LEU A 386 24.16 2.87 7.52
CA LEU A 386 23.53 2.12 8.62
C LEU A 386 24.07 0.70 8.74
N CYS A 387 24.44 0.09 7.61
CA CYS A 387 24.74 -1.34 7.50
C CYS A 387 26.19 -1.64 7.08
N ASN A 388 27.09 -0.66 7.21
CA ASN A 388 28.48 -0.77 6.76
C ASN A 388 28.59 -1.33 5.32
N HIS A 389 27.79 -0.78 4.40
CA HIS A 389 27.69 -1.17 2.98
C HIS A 389 27.07 -2.53 2.68
N ASN A 390 26.52 -3.25 3.67
CA ASN A 390 25.79 -4.50 3.46
C ASN A 390 24.33 -4.21 3.06
N LEU A 391 24.16 -3.67 1.85
CA LEU A 391 22.88 -3.24 1.31
C LEU A 391 22.54 -4.03 0.04
N TYR A 392 21.31 -4.55 -0.01
CA TYR A 392 20.79 -5.31 -1.15
C TYR A 392 19.66 -4.53 -1.82
N ARG A 393 19.59 -4.62 -3.15
CA ARG A 393 18.51 -4.04 -3.95
C ARG A 393 17.97 -5.08 -4.90
N THR A 394 16.65 -5.23 -4.96
CA THR A 394 16.04 -6.28 -5.80
C THR A 394 16.33 -6.08 -7.30
N ASP A 395 16.44 -4.84 -7.79
CA ASP A 395 16.84 -4.59 -9.19
C ASP A 395 18.28 -4.96 -9.56
N ILE A 396 19.16 -5.17 -8.57
CA ILE A 396 20.54 -5.60 -8.77
C ILE A 396 20.70 -7.08 -8.43
N ASN A 397 20.05 -7.52 -7.36
CA ASN A 397 20.26 -8.82 -6.75
C ASN A 397 19.19 -9.85 -7.12
N GLY A 398 18.09 -9.43 -7.77
CA GLY A 398 16.87 -10.23 -7.89
C GLY A 398 16.23 -10.46 -6.52
N ASP A 399 15.63 -11.64 -6.32
CA ASP A 399 15.13 -12.07 -5.02
C ASP A 399 16.27 -12.12 -3.98
N VAL A 400 16.08 -11.45 -2.86
CA VAL A 400 17.06 -11.41 -1.76
C VAL A 400 16.60 -12.37 -0.67
N ASN A 401 17.42 -13.37 -0.35
CA ASN A 401 17.14 -14.39 0.66
C ASN A 401 18.15 -14.24 1.82
N ILE A 402 17.68 -14.09 3.06
CA ILE A 402 18.51 -13.86 4.25
C ILE A 402 18.09 -14.80 5.37
N SER A 403 19.02 -15.59 5.91
CA SER A 403 18.81 -16.33 7.15
C SER A 403 18.75 -15.37 8.34
N ILE A 404 17.68 -15.47 9.14
CA ILE A 404 17.44 -14.65 10.33
C ILE A 404 17.29 -15.50 11.58
#